data_AF-A0A1F8MAB3-F1
#
_entry.id   AF-A0A1F8MAB3-F1
#
_cell.length_a   1.000
_cell.length_b   1.000
_cell.length_c   1.000
_cell.angle_alpha   90.00
_cell.angle_beta   90.00
_cell.angle_gamma   90.00
#
_symmetry.space_group_name_H-M   'P 1'
#
loop_
_entity.id
_entity.type
_entity.pdbx_description
1 polymer ?
#
loop_
_entity_poly.entity_id
_entity_poly.type
_entity_poly.pdbx_seq_one_letter_code
_entity_poly.pdbx_strand_id
1 'polypeptide(L)'
;MKARILDPQVKVYSSTDANAVSIANLPEGSEIEFGGSKRKAGKLWVPITLSTGQQAFIPGETRIFVIREGSLLQNNVELHAEPASGSLIKQQLVRNTKVYILQVVKGDGQDWVRVRDMSGSEGYIPGETRIRVLQPKTKASGRKNMLSGAMWLIAGLVITFSGSSPSVTSSYNLLGYGAILFGAVMLISGLVQYLTAPT
;
A
#
# COMPACT_ATOMS: atom_id res chain seq x y z
N MET A 1 -0.13 -1.31 7.62
CA MET A 1 -1.01 -0.69 6.58
C MET A 1 -2.26 -0.16 7.29
N LYS A 2 -2.90 0.91 6.79
CA LYS A 2 -4.13 1.45 7.39
C LYS A 2 -5.36 0.98 6.62
N ALA A 3 -6.44 0.71 7.33
CA ALA A 3 -7.73 0.35 6.76
C ALA A 3 -8.87 0.97 7.54
N ARG A 4 -10.03 1.07 6.90
CA ARG A 4 -11.29 1.51 7.47
C ARG A 4 -12.25 0.32 7.55
N ILE A 5 -12.93 0.16 8.67
CA ILE A 5 -13.93 -0.89 8.86
C ILE A 5 -15.22 -0.50 8.13
N LEU A 6 -15.79 -1.44 7.36
CA LEU A 6 -17.05 -1.26 6.63
C LEU A 6 -18.25 -1.93 7.31
N ASP A 7 -18.00 -2.81 8.28
CA ASP A 7 -19.08 -3.48 9.01
C ASP A 7 -19.61 -2.60 10.16
N PRO A 8 -20.94 -2.64 10.45
CA PRO A 8 -21.58 -1.82 11.47
C PRO A 8 -20.91 -1.92 12.85
N GLN A 9 -20.58 -3.15 13.25
CA GLN A 9 -19.84 -3.45 14.46
C GLN A 9 -18.96 -4.67 14.28
N VAL A 10 -17.70 -4.55 14.72
CA VAL A 10 -16.70 -5.61 14.67
C VAL A 10 -16.17 -5.88 16.06
N LYS A 11 -16.23 -7.14 16.49
CA LYS A 11 -15.64 -7.58 17.75
C LYS A 11 -14.13 -7.70 17.60
N VAL A 12 -13.41 -7.14 18.56
CA VAL A 12 -11.95 -7.17 18.65
C VAL A 12 -11.54 -8.10 19.78
N TYR A 13 -10.61 -9.01 19.50
CA TYR A 13 -10.17 -10.06 20.40
C TYR A 13 -8.73 -9.83 20.84
N SER A 14 -8.41 -10.16 22.09
CA SER A 14 -7.03 -10.09 22.61
C SER A 14 -6.10 -11.16 22.04
N SER A 15 -6.65 -12.30 21.62
CA SER A 15 -5.91 -13.39 20.99
C SER A 15 -6.73 -14.06 19.89
N THR A 16 -6.05 -14.92 19.11
CA THR A 16 -6.64 -15.74 18.04
C THR A 16 -7.26 -17.06 18.55
N ASP A 17 -7.33 -17.25 19.87
CA ASP A 17 -7.80 -18.51 20.45
C ASP A 17 -9.33 -18.59 20.42
N ALA A 18 -9.89 -19.80 20.37
CA ALA A 18 -11.34 -19.99 20.28
C ALA A 18 -12.11 -19.42 21.49
N ASN A 19 -11.45 -19.34 22.64
CA ASN A 19 -12.00 -18.82 23.90
C ASN A 19 -11.52 -17.38 24.20
N ALA A 20 -10.96 -16.68 23.21
CA ALA A 20 -10.47 -15.33 23.40
C ALA A 20 -11.61 -14.38 23.80
N VAL A 21 -11.35 -13.55 24.81
CA VAL A 21 -12.31 -12.54 25.27
C VAL A 21 -12.30 -11.37 24.28
N SER A 22 -13.51 -10.90 23.92
CA SER A 22 -13.68 -9.67 23.16
C SER A 22 -13.29 -8.48 24.05
N ILE A 23 -12.26 -7.74 23.68
CA ILE A 23 -11.74 -6.60 24.44
C ILE A 23 -12.34 -5.27 24.01
N ALA A 24 -12.87 -5.18 22.78
CA ALA A 24 -13.52 -3.97 22.27
C ALA A 24 -14.50 -4.30 21.15
N ASN A 25 -15.36 -3.34 20.82
CA ASN A 25 -16.18 -3.33 19.62
C ASN A 25 -15.84 -2.09 18.81
N LEU A 26 -15.45 -2.28 17.54
CA LEU A 26 -15.16 -1.18 16.63
C LEU A 26 -16.40 -0.88 15.78
N PRO A 27 -16.90 0.37 15.77
CA PRO A 27 -17.99 0.76 14.90
C PRO A 27 -17.53 0.91 13.44
N GLU A 28 -18.50 0.94 12.53
CA GLU A 28 -18.26 1.28 11.12
C GLU A 28 -17.49 2.60 10.99
N GLY A 29 -16.56 2.64 10.04
CA GLY A 29 -15.75 3.81 9.77
C GLY A 29 -14.53 3.97 10.67
N SER A 30 -14.35 3.10 11.65
CA SER A 30 -13.13 3.08 12.48
C SER A 30 -11.89 2.82 11.62
N GLU A 31 -10.84 3.60 11.85
CA GLU A 31 -9.53 3.41 11.21
C GLU A 31 -8.64 2.53 12.09
N ILE A 32 -8.08 1.51 11.48
CA ILE A 32 -7.21 0.54 12.13
C ILE A 32 -5.93 0.35 11.34
N GLU A 33 -4.84 0.07 12.04
CA GLU A 33 -3.66 -0.51 11.42
C GLU A 33 -3.78 -2.01 11.43
N PHE A 34 -3.51 -2.66 10.30
CA PHE A 34 -3.62 -4.10 10.17
C PHE A 34 -2.39 -4.72 9.51
N GLY A 35 -2.13 -5.98 9.89
CA GLY A 35 -1.07 -6.82 9.34
C GLY A 35 -1.60 -7.95 8.45
N GLY A 36 -0.70 -8.87 8.08
CA GLY A 36 -1.06 -10.04 7.26
C GLY A 36 -1.99 -10.99 8.01
N SER A 37 -3.02 -11.49 7.34
CA SER A 37 -3.96 -12.46 7.90
C SER A 37 -3.25 -13.77 8.25
N LYS A 38 -3.68 -14.40 9.34
CA LYS A 38 -3.17 -15.69 9.83
C LYS A 38 -4.32 -16.63 10.07
N ARG A 39 -4.13 -17.91 9.77
CA ARG A 39 -5.12 -18.95 10.06
C ARG A 39 -4.75 -19.66 11.36
N LYS A 40 -5.70 -19.77 12.29
CA LYS A 40 -5.54 -20.53 13.54
C LYS A 40 -6.85 -21.22 13.88
N ALA A 41 -6.77 -22.51 14.24
CA ALA A 41 -7.95 -23.34 14.54
C ALA A 41 -9.05 -23.26 13.46
N GLY A 42 -8.65 -23.31 12.19
CA GLY A 42 -9.57 -23.26 11.05
C GLY A 42 -10.10 -21.87 10.69
N LYS A 43 -10.04 -20.88 11.59
CA LYS A 43 -10.51 -19.50 11.38
C LYS A 43 -9.40 -18.58 10.88
N LEU A 44 -9.78 -17.61 10.05
CA LEU A 44 -8.89 -16.55 9.58
C LEU A 44 -8.94 -15.39 10.58
N TRP A 45 -7.78 -14.87 10.95
CA TRP A 45 -7.63 -13.76 11.87
C TRP A 45 -6.77 -12.68 11.24
N VAL A 46 -7.17 -11.43 11.40
CA VAL A 46 -6.40 -10.28 10.96
C VAL A 46 -5.84 -9.59 12.20
N PRO A 47 -4.50 -9.54 12.37
CA PRO A 47 -3.90 -8.77 13.45
C PRO A 47 -4.11 -7.28 13.17
N ILE A 48 -4.54 -6.56 14.19
CA ILE A 48 -4.74 -5.12 14.17
C ILE A 48 -3.98 -4.45 15.32
N THR A 49 -3.65 -3.18 15.14
CA THR A 49 -3.12 -2.33 16.20
C THR A 49 -4.17 -1.26 16.48
N LEU A 50 -4.64 -1.22 17.73
CA LEU A 50 -5.59 -0.21 18.19
C LEU A 50 -4.91 1.15 18.34
N SER A 51 -5.69 2.23 18.43
CA SER A 51 -5.17 3.59 18.69
C SER A 51 -4.35 3.68 19.98
N THR A 52 -4.57 2.77 20.93
CA THR A 52 -3.81 2.63 22.18
C THR A 52 -2.42 1.99 21.98
N GLY A 53 -2.10 1.53 20.77
CA GLY A 53 -0.89 0.75 20.47
C GLY A 53 -1.01 -0.73 20.84
N GLN A 54 -2.12 -1.16 21.45
CA GLN A 54 -2.35 -2.56 21.79
C GLN A 54 -2.60 -3.41 20.53
N GLN A 55 -1.89 -4.53 20.42
CA GLN A 55 -2.19 -5.53 19.38
C GLN A 55 -3.45 -6.31 19.73
N ALA A 56 -4.30 -6.50 18.74
CA ALA A 56 -5.53 -7.25 18.85
C ALA A 56 -5.84 -7.97 17.53
N PHE A 57 -6.95 -8.68 17.48
CA PHE A 57 -7.33 -9.49 16.33
C PHE A 57 -8.80 -9.27 15.98
N ILE A 58 -9.09 -9.20 14.68
CA ILE A 58 -10.46 -9.22 14.15
C ILE A 58 -10.68 -10.48 13.30
N PRO A 59 -11.92 -10.96 13.18
CA PRO A 59 -12.25 -12.06 12.29
C PRO A 59 -11.91 -11.71 10.84
N GLY A 60 -11.41 -12.69 10.09
CA GLY A 60 -11.00 -12.51 8.70
C GLY A 60 -12.15 -12.28 7.71
N GLU A 61 -13.38 -12.60 8.10
CA GLU A 61 -14.59 -12.25 7.36
C GLU A 61 -14.97 -10.76 7.45
N THR A 62 -14.33 -10.00 8.35
CA THR A 62 -14.59 -8.57 8.52
C THR A 62 -14.28 -7.81 7.23
N ARG A 63 -15.26 -7.03 6.75
CA ARG A 63 -15.05 -6.18 5.57
C ARG A 63 -14.25 -4.94 5.96
N ILE A 64 -13.04 -4.87 5.43
CA ILE A 64 -12.14 -3.73 5.58
C ILE A 64 -11.83 -3.09 4.23
N PHE A 65 -11.75 -1.78 4.20
CA PHE A 65 -11.28 -1.02 3.05
C PHE A 65 -9.86 -0.53 3.32
N VAL A 66 -8.90 -0.97 2.51
CA VAL A 66 -7.51 -0.54 2.67
C VAL A 66 -7.38 0.91 2.25
N ILE A 67 -6.95 1.78 3.18
CA ILE A 67 -6.69 3.18 2.91
C ILE A 67 -5.41 3.28 2.07
N ARG A 68 -5.50 3.93 0.91
CA ARG A 68 -4.37 4.10 -0.01
C ARG A 68 -4.15 5.56 -0.32
N GLU A 69 -2.90 5.98 -0.43
CA GLU A 69 -2.55 7.29 -0.97
C GLU A 69 -2.69 7.22 -2.50
N GLY A 70 -3.25 8.27 -3.09
CA GLY A 70 -3.36 8.43 -4.53
C GLY A 70 -3.10 9.88 -4.94
N SER A 71 -2.75 10.07 -6.21
CA SER A 71 -2.62 11.40 -6.81
C SER A 71 -3.65 11.57 -7.92
N LEU A 72 -4.36 12.70 -7.93
CA LEU A 72 -5.29 13.04 -9.00
C LEU A 72 -4.58 13.22 -10.34
N LEU A 73 -5.16 12.72 -11.42
CA LEU A 73 -4.58 12.83 -12.76
C LEU A 73 -5.22 13.93 -13.61
N GLN A 74 -6.28 14.56 -13.12
CA GLN A 74 -7.06 15.59 -13.79
C GLN A 74 -7.18 16.85 -12.94
N ASN A 75 -7.43 17.98 -13.58
CA ASN A 75 -7.66 19.28 -12.93
C ASN A 75 -9.14 19.46 -12.60
N ASN A 76 -9.44 20.45 -11.75
CA ASN A 76 -10.79 20.90 -11.42
C ASN A 76 -11.70 19.77 -10.92
N VAL A 77 -11.15 18.89 -10.06
CA VAL A 77 -11.94 17.83 -9.43
C VAL A 77 -12.71 18.43 -8.26
N GLU A 78 -14.03 18.39 -8.33
CA GLU A 78 -14.90 18.90 -7.28
C GLU A 78 -14.96 17.91 -6.11
N LEU A 79 -14.63 18.40 -4.93
CA LEU A 79 -14.75 17.67 -3.67
C LEU A 79 -16.08 18.04 -3.03
N HIS A 80 -17.03 17.12 -3.06
CA HIS A 80 -18.37 17.30 -2.53
C HIS A 80 -18.47 16.95 -1.04
N ALA A 81 -19.42 17.57 -0.35
CA ALA A 81 -19.74 17.25 1.05
C ALA A 81 -20.40 15.87 1.21
N GLU A 82 -21.21 15.45 0.25
CA GLU A 82 -21.98 14.21 0.20
C GLU A 82 -21.78 13.50 -1.15
N PRO A 83 -22.02 12.18 -1.25
CA PRO A 83 -21.92 11.43 -2.50
C PRO A 83 -23.13 11.69 -3.42
N ALA A 84 -23.35 12.95 -3.76
CA ALA A 84 -24.47 13.41 -4.57
C ALA A 84 -24.03 14.54 -5.51
N SER A 85 -24.53 14.53 -6.74
CA SER A 85 -24.09 15.49 -7.78
C SER A 85 -24.53 16.92 -7.46
N GLY A 86 -25.62 17.08 -6.70
CA GLY A 86 -26.10 18.37 -6.20
C GLY A 86 -25.53 18.79 -4.84
N SER A 87 -24.62 18.00 -4.25
CA SER A 87 -24.02 18.33 -2.96
C SER A 87 -23.14 19.58 -3.05
N LEU A 88 -23.11 20.34 -1.96
CA LEU A 88 -22.17 21.45 -1.75
C LEU A 88 -20.73 21.04 -2.10
N ILE A 89 -20.09 21.82 -2.96
CA ILE A 89 -18.68 21.68 -3.30
C ILE A 89 -17.87 22.34 -2.19
N LYS A 90 -17.10 21.54 -1.45
CA LYS A 90 -16.21 22.00 -0.38
C LYS A 90 -14.95 22.67 -0.96
N GLN A 91 -14.42 22.09 -2.04
CA GLN A 91 -13.15 22.51 -2.62
C GLN A 91 -13.04 22.00 -4.06
N GLN A 92 -12.27 22.71 -4.89
CA GLN A 92 -11.79 22.17 -6.17
C GLN A 92 -10.32 21.76 -6.04
N LEU A 93 -10.05 20.50 -6.37
CA LEU A 93 -8.72 19.90 -6.34
C LEU A 93 -8.09 19.94 -7.73
N VAL A 94 -6.78 20.18 -7.76
CA VAL A 94 -6.00 20.25 -9.01
C VAL A 94 -5.30 18.93 -9.30
N ARG A 95 -4.75 18.80 -10.51
CA ARG A 95 -3.94 17.64 -10.89
C ARG A 95 -2.73 17.50 -9.97
N ASN A 96 -2.34 16.26 -9.72
CA ASN A 96 -1.28 15.85 -8.80
C ASN A 96 -1.54 16.15 -7.32
N THR A 97 -2.71 16.66 -6.94
CA THR A 97 -3.11 16.71 -5.54
C THR A 97 -3.13 15.30 -4.97
N LYS A 98 -2.49 15.14 -3.81
CA LYS A 98 -2.41 13.88 -3.08
C LYS A 98 -3.62 13.75 -2.17
N VAL A 99 -4.23 12.58 -2.17
CA VAL A 99 -5.40 12.28 -1.36
C VAL A 99 -5.29 10.86 -0.80
N TYR A 100 -5.89 10.64 0.36
CA TYR A 100 -6.15 9.30 0.88
C TYR A 100 -7.52 8.83 0.41
N ILE A 101 -7.56 7.68 -0.25
CA ILE A 101 -8.79 7.00 -0.65
C ILE A 101 -9.30 6.23 0.56
N LEU A 102 -10.44 6.63 1.11
CA LEU A 102 -11.00 6.08 2.34
C LEU A 102 -12.03 4.99 2.07
N GLN A 103 -12.87 5.14 1.04
CA GLN A 103 -13.96 4.23 0.72
C GLN A 103 -14.51 4.51 -0.68
N VAL A 104 -15.16 3.52 -1.30
CA VAL A 104 -16.05 3.71 -2.45
C VAL A 104 -17.49 3.46 -1.99
N VAL A 105 -18.38 4.41 -2.27
CA VAL A 105 -19.80 4.38 -1.89
C VAL A 105 -20.67 4.62 -3.12
N LYS A 106 -21.91 4.16 -3.10
CA LYS A 106 -22.89 4.47 -4.15
C LYS A 106 -23.75 5.65 -3.73
N GLY A 107 -24.01 6.56 -4.66
CA GLY A 107 -24.86 7.73 -4.44
C GLY A 107 -25.32 8.31 -5.77
N ASP A 108 -26.58 8.76 -5.85
CA ASP A 108 -27.21 9.26 -7.08
C ASP A 108 -27.08 8.31 -8.30
N GLY A 109 -27.10 7.00 -8.06
CA GLY A 109 -26.99 5.99 -9.12
C GLY A 109 -25.58 5.83 -9.72
N GLN A 110 -24.58 6.52 -9.18
CA GLN A 110 -23.17 6.41 -9.58
C GLN A 110 -22.27 6.04 -8.40
N ASP A 111 -21.04 5.59 -8.71
CA ASP A 111 -20.02 5.34 -7.70
C ASP A 111 -19.35 6.67 -7.30
N TRP A 112 -19.06 6.81 -6.01
CA TRP A 112 -18.38 7.94 -5.41
C TRP A 112 -17.21 7.45 -4.57
N VAL A 113 -16.13 8.20 -4.57
CA VAL A 113 -14.95 7.90 -3.77
C VAL A 113 -14.86 8.88 -2.63
N ARG A 114 -14.95 8.38 -1.40
CA ARG A 114 -14.65 9.17 -0.20
C ARG A 114 -13.16 9.34 -0.10
N VAL A 115 -12.70 10.60 -0.07
CA VAL A 115 -11.28 10.95 0.01
C VAL A 115 -11.02 11.89 1.17
N ARG A 116 -9.79 11.86 1.66
CA ARG A 116 -9.24 12.83 2.62
C ARG A 116 -8.02 13.50 2.02
N ASP A 117 -8.03 14.82 1.94
CA ASP A 117 -6.87 15.61 1.51
C ASP A 117 -5.75 15.56 2.58
N MET A 118 -4.53 15.97 2.21
CA MET A 118 -3.38 16.07 3.12
C MET A 118 -3.59 17.07 4.26
N SER A 119 -4.50 18.02 4.08
CA SER A 119 -4.97 18.96 5.12
C SER A 119 -5.92 18.31 6.14
N GLY A 120 -6.37 17.08 5.90
CA GLY A 120 -7.34 16.36 6.74
C GLY A 120 -8.80 16.57 6.33
N SER A 121 -9.08 17.43 5.34
CA SER A 121 -10.44 17.66 4.85
C SER A 121 -11.00 16.44 4.12
N GLU A 122 -12.17 15.97 4.54
CA GLU A 122 -12.86 14.85 3.90
C GLU A 122 -14.00 15.32 2.98
N GLY A 123 -14.19 14.57 1.90
CA GLY A 123 -15.31 14.73 0.99
C GLY A 123 -15.42 13.58 0.00
N TYR A 124 -16.25 13.77 -1.01
CA TYR A 124 -16.56 12.79 -2.04
C TYR A 124 -16.19 13.33 -3.41
N ILE A 125 -15.57 12.50 -4.23
CA ILE A 125 -15.29 12.79 -5.64
C ILE A 125 -16.01 11.76 -6.51
N PRO A 126 -16.43 12.11 -7.74
CA PRO A 126 -17.06 11.17 -8.65
C PRO A 126 -16.15 9.96 -8.93
N GLY A 127 -16.73 8.76 -9.02
CA GLY A 127 -16.01 7.50 -9.28
C GLY A 127 -15.28 7.45 -10.62
N GLU A 128 -15.71 8.27 -11.58
CA GLU A 128 -15.05 8.43 -12.89
C GLU A 128 -13.73 9.22 -12.80
N THR A 129 -13.42 9.79 -11.63
CA THR A 129 -12.19 10.55 -11.41
C THR A 129 -10.95 9.67 -11.57
N ARG A 130 -10.03 10.10 -12.43
CA ARG A 130 -8.77 9.37 -12.66
C ARG A 130 -7.80 9.61 -11.51
N ILE A 131 -7.57 8.56 -10.71
CA ILE A 131 -6.63 8.58 -9.57
C ILE A 131 -5.51 7.57 -9.82
N ARG A 132 -4.26 8.01 -9.68
CA ARG A 132 -3.10 7.11 -9.64
C ARG A 132 -2.83 6.70 -8.20
N VAL A 133 -3.09 5.44 -7.87
CA VAL A 133 -2.75 4.88 -6.55
C VAL A 133 -1.23 4.82 -6.39
N LEU A 134 -0.72 5.45 -5.35
CA LEU A 134 0.69 5.41 -4.98
C LEU A 134 0.95 4.13 -4.20
N GLN A 135 1.93 3.34 -4.66
CA GLN A 135 2.32 2.12 -3.96
C GLN A 135 3.09 2.50 -2.70
N PRO A 136 2.72 1.96 -1.51
CA PRO A 136 3.49 2.20 -0.30
C PRO A 136 4.90 1.63 -0.49
N LYS A 137 5.93 2.45 -0.23
CA LYS A 137 7.31 1.96 -0.20
C LYS A 137 7.45 1.03 1.00
N THR A 138 7.46 -0.28 0.77
CA THR A 138 7.61 -1.28 1.85
C THR A 138 9.04 -1.80 1.96
N LYS A 139 9.46 -2.15 3.18
CA LYS A 139 10.74 -2.84 3.42
C LYS A 139 10.83 -4.17 2.66
N ALA A 140 9.72 -4.89 2.51
CA ALA A 140 9.66 -6.13 1.75
C ALA A 140 9.98 -5.92 0.25
N SER A 141 9.47 -4.84 -0.36
CA SER A 141 9.83 -4.47 -1.73
C SER A 141 11.32 -4.10 -1.84
N GLY A 142 11.86 -3.37 -0.86
CA GLY A 142 13.28 -3.04 -0.79
C GLY A 142 14.16 -4.30 -0.76
N ARG A 143 13.82 -5.29 0.08
CA ARG A 143 14.54 -6.58 0.16
C ARG A 143 14.54 -7.34 -1.17
N LYS A 144 13.41 -7.38 -1.87
CA LYS A 144 13.32 -8.03 -3.19
C LYS A 144 14.24 -7.34 -4.21
N ASN A 145 14.24 -6.00 -4.24
CA ASN A 145 15.13 -5.24 -5.12
C ASN A 145 16.61 -5.43 -4.77
N MET A 146 16.96 -5.51 -3.48
CA MET A 146 18.32 -5.84 -3.03
C MET A 146 18.75 -7.23 -3.50
N LEU A 147 17.87 -8.24 -3.36
CA LEU A 147 18.18 -9.62 -3.76
C LEU A 147 18.37 -9.74 -5.28
N SER A 148 17.47 -9.13 -6.06
CA SER A 148 17.60 -9.08 -7.52
C SER A 148 18.88 -8.35 -7.93
N GLY A 149 19.20 -7.22 -7.28
CA GLY A 149 20.44 -6.49 -7.51
C GLY A 149 21.69 -7.33 -7.22
N ALA A 150 21.72 -8.06 -6.10
CA ALA A 150 22.81 -8.96 -5.75
C ALA A 150 22.98 -10.09 -6.77
N MET A 151 21.88 -10.68 -7.26
CA MET A 151 21.90 -11.72 -8.28
C MET A 151 22.50 -11.21 -9.61
N TRP A 152 22.06 -10.04 -10.08
CA TRP A 152 22.61 -9.43 -11.30
C TRP A 152 24.09 -9.06 -11.14
N LEU A 153 24.50 -8.62 -9.96
CA LEU A 153 25.89 -8.30 -9.66
C LEU A 153 26.76 -9.58 -9.69
N ILE A 154 26.30 -10.68 -9.07
CA ILE A 154 26.98 -11.98 -9.12
C ILE A 154 27.07 -12.48 -10.56
N ALA A 155 25.98 -12.45 -11.32
CA ALA A 155 25.96 -12.90 -12.72
C ALA A 155 26.93 -12.06 -13.59
N GLY A 156 26.93 -10.73 -13.42
CA GLY A 156 27.84 -9.84 -14.13
C GLY A 156 29.32 -10.10 -13.78
N LEU A 157 29.64 -10.35 -12.50
CA LEU A 157 30.98 -10.76 -12.10
C LEU A 157 31.38 -12.09 -12.72
N VAL A 158 30.51 -13.11 -12.70
CA VAL A 158 30.78 -14.41 -13.33
C VAL A 158 31.07 -14.25 -14.82
N ILE A 159 30.26 -13.49 -15.56
CA ILE A 159 30.49 -13.23 -17.00
C ILE A 159 31.84 -12.54 -17.21
N THR A 160 32.15 -11.53 -16.41
CA THR A 160 33.38 -10.72 -16.56
C THR A 160 34.64 -11.53 -16.24
N PHE A 161 34.61 -12.40 -15.24
CA PHE A 161 35.77 -13.22 -14.84
C PHE A 161 35.90 -14.52 -15.61
N SER A 162 34.78 -15.11 -16.09
CA SER A 162 34.79 -16.34 -16.90
C SER A 162 35.13 -16.10 -18.37
N GLY A 163 34.93 -14.87 -18.87
CA GLY A 163 35.29 -14.46 -20.23
C GLY A 163 36.78 -14.18 -20.46
N SER A 164 37.66 -14.50 -19.50
CA SER A 164 39.11 -14.22 -19.54
C SER A 164 39.93 -15.13 -20.48
N SER A 165 39.28 -15.81 -21.44
CA SER A 165 39.97 -16.49 -22.53
C SER A 165 40.27 -15.52 -23.68
N PRO A 166 41.53 -15.41 -24.15
CA PRO A 166 41.99 -14.35 -25.06
C PRO A 166 41.41 -14.40 -26.51
N SER A 167 40.49 -15.32 -26.81
CA SER A 167 39.94 -15.56 -28.15
C SER A 167 38.49 -15.10 -28.36
N VAL A 168 37.81 -14.57 -27.34
CA VAL A 168 36.40 -14.10 -27.43
C VAL A 168 36.31 -12.64 -26.97
N THR A 169 36.87 -11.74 -27.78
CA THR A 169 37.11 -10.35 -27.37
C THR A 169 36.02 -9.42 -27.89
N SER A 170 35.24 -8.84 -26.96
CA SER A 170 34.69 -7.46 -26.97
C SER A 170 33.24 -7.38 -26.49
N SER A 171 32.32 -8.19 -27.03
CA SER A 171 30.87 -8.02 -26.77
C SER A 171 30.39 -8.57 -25.40
N TYR A 172 30.98 -9.66 -24.90
CA TYR A 172 30.57 -10.27 -23.62
C TYR A 172 30.98 -9.46 -22.38
N ASN A 173 32.12 -8.77 -22.43
CA ASN A 173 32.57 -7.93 -21.32
C ASN A 173 31.66 -6.70 -21.14
N LEU A 174 31.13 -6.15 -22.23
CA LEU A 174 30.16 -5.06 -22.17
C LEU A 174 28.86 -5.50 -21.46
N LEU A 175 28.38 -6.72 -21.73
CA LEU A 175 27.23 -7.31 -21.04
C LEU A 175 27.51 -7.55 -19.56
N GLY A 176 28.71 -8.03 -19.22
CA GLY A 176 29.16 -8.22 -17.83
C GLY A 176 29.16 -6.90 -17.04
N TYR A 177 29.80 -5.86 -17.57
CA TYR A 177 29.80 -4.53 -16.93
C TYR A 177 28.40 -3.91 -16.85
N GLY A 178 27.57 -4.10 -17.87
CA GLY A 178 26.17 -3.67 -17.86
C GLY A 178 25.37 -4.34 -16.74
N ALA A 179 25.52 -5.67 -16.58
CA ALA A 179 24.90 -6.43 -15.49
C ALA A 179 25.39 -6.00 -14.11
N ILE A 180 26.69 -5.71 -13.95
CA ILE A 180 27.26 -5.21 -12.69
C ILE A 180 26.67 -3.84 -12.33
N LEU A 181 26.67 -2.88 -13.27
CA LEU A 181 26.13 -1.54 -13.04
C LEU A 181 24.63 -1.58 -12.73
N PHE A 182 23.86 -2.35 -13.51
CA PHE A 182 22.43 -2.51 -13.28
C PHE A 182 22.14 -3.17 -11.93
N GLY A 183 22.89 -4.22 -11.58
CA GLY A 183 22.83 -4.89 -10.28
C GLY A 183 23.13 -3.93 -9.13
N ALA A 184 24.19 -3.13 -9.24
CA ALA A 184 24.58 -2.14 -8.24
C ALA A 184 23.49 -1.06 -8.03
N VAL A 185 22.92 -0.51 -9.10
CA VAL A 185 21.84 0.49 -9.01
C VAL A 185 20.59 -0.09 -8.35
N MET A 186 20.21 -1.33 -8.70
CA MET A 186 19.08 -2.01 -8.04
C MET A 186 19.34 -2.31 -6.57
N LEU A 187 20.57 -2.68 -6.22
CA LEU A 187 20.95 -2.97 -4.85
C LEU A 187 20.93 -1.70 -3.97
N ILE A 188 21.48 -0.59 -4.48
CA ILE A 188 21.46 0.71 -3.79
C ILE A 188 20.02 1.23 -3.64
N SER A 189 19.23 1.22 -4.71
CA SER A 189 17.83 1.68 -4.64
C SER A 189 16.99 0.81 -3.71
N GLY A 190 17.20 -0.51 -3.70
CA GLY A 190 16.60 -1.44 -2.75
C GLY A 190 17.02 -1.16 -1.30
N LEU A 191 18.31 -0.87 -1.06
CA LEU A 191 18.84 -0.54 0.26
C LEU A 191 18.26 0.78 0.78
N VAL A 192 18.24 1.84 -0.05
CA VAL A 192 17.63 3.12 0.29
C VAL A 192 16.15 2.93 0.62
N GLN A 193 15.41 2.18 -0.19
CA GLN A 193 14.01 1.86 0.08
C GLN A 193 13.84 1.07 1.39
N TYR A 194 14.73 0.14 1.70
CA TYR A 194 14.69 -0.64 2.94
C TYR A 194 14.95 0.20 4.19
N LEU A 195 15.90 1.14 4.11
CA LEU A 195 16.27 2.03 5.22
C LEU A 195 15.23 3.15 5.43
N THR A 196 14.64 3.67 4.36
CA THR A 196 13.70 4.81 4.42
C THR A 196 12.23 4.41 4.54
N ALA A 197 11.88 3.15 4.27
CA ALA A 197 10.50 2.68 4.40
C ALA A 197 10.07 2.56 5.87
N PRO A 198 8.89 3.09 6.26
CA PRO A 198 8.30 2.81 7.55
C PRO A 198 8.01 1.30 7.70
N THR A 199 8.16 0.79 8.93
CA THR A 199 7.97 -0.64 9.28
C THR A 199 6.56 -1.13 9.02
#